data_AF-A1TI99-F1
#
_entry.id   AF-A1TI99-F1
#
_cell.length_a   1.000
_cell.length_b   1.000
_cell.length_c   1.000
_cell.angle_alpha   90.00
_cell.angle_beta   90.00
_cell.angle_gamma   90.00
#
_symmetry.space_group_name_H-M   'P 1'
#
loop_
_entity.id
_entity.type
_entity.pdbx_description
1 polymer ?
#
loop_
_entity_poly.entity_id
_entity_poly.type
_entity_poly.pdbx_seq_one_letter_code
_entity_poly.pdbx_strand_id
1 'polypeptide(L)'
;MTAEHTTITSAPRPQDTHTPPTRGPLGRLIGVSLGPGDPGLITRAAWAQLQRTDAVWTYPARSTKTPSYAFDIVQRAGLAPPATHQTLLFPMTHDGDKLARAWMRAADTVLPWLQAGQDVLFLVEGDASTYATFGHLARTVRALDARIEVPVIAGVNAFTAACATRGMPLAEQDDTIAIVPAAYGVSAVDRLLPDFDTLVLMKVKPLMDDLIDWLERRGLLPNTQFIERVGAPDERCVAGTDLPALRGTKVSYLSLMVVKNPHRIRGERIKGCLKKTLPAASTASVVDQPLSDEPELAE
;
A
#
# COMPACT_ATOMS: atom_id res chain seq x y z
N MET A 1 -56.35 2.19 -73.97
CA MET A 1 -55.95 1.81 -72.60
C MET A 1 -54.43 1.95 -72.51
N THR A 2 -53.95 3.07 -71.98
CA THR A 2 -52.53 3.29 -71.65
C THR A 2 -52.50 4.30 -70.51
N ALA A 3 -51.90 3.90 -69.39
CA ALA A 3 -51.97 4.56 -68.09
C ALA A 3 -50.94 5.69 -67.95
N GLU A 4 -51.35 6.78 -67.31
CA GLU A 4 -50.49 7.88 -66.89
C GLU A 4 -49.73 7.52 -65.60
N HIS A 5 -48.41 7.69 -65.62
CA HIS A 5 -47.54 7.54 -64.44
C HIS A 5 -47.34 8.91 -63.77
N THR A 6 -47.95 9.08 -62.59
CA THR A 6 -47.70 10.23 -61.71
C THR A 6 -46.55 9.91 -60.76
N THR A 7 -45.45 10.64 -60.88
CA THR A 7 -44.28 10.54 -60.00
C THR A 7 -44.52 11.30 -58.70
N ILE A 8 -44.55 10.59 -57.56
CA ILE A 8 -44.59 11.19 -56.22
C ILE A 8 -43.14 11.30 -55.70
N THR A 9 -42.64 12.53 -55.58
CA THR A 9 -41.35 12.81 -54.93
C THR A 9 -41.56 12.88 -53.41
N SER A 10 -41.03 11.90 -52.67
CA SER A 10 -41.01 11.92 -51.21
C SER A 10 -39.83 12.75 -50.69
N ALA A 11 -40.11 13.78 -49.87
CA ALA A 11 -39.08 14.55 -49.18
C ALA A 11 -38.29 13.70 -48.16
N PRO A 12 -36.98 13.95 -47.97
CA PRO A 12 -36.18 13.20 -47.01
C PRO A 12 -36.54 13.61 -45.57
N ARG A 13 -36.68 12.61 -44.68
CA ARG A 13 -36.86 12.84 -43.24
C ARG A 13 -35.57 13.44 -42.63
N PRO A 14 -35.67 14.37 -41.68
CA PRO A 14 -34.50 14.87 -40.97
C PRO A 14 -33.86 13.70 -40.20
N GLN A 15 -32.57 13.50 -40.44
CA GLN A 15 -31.76 12.56 -39.67
C GLN A 15 -31.46 13.19 -38.32
N ASP A 16 -32.06 12.64 -37.26
CA ASP A 16 -31.71 12.96 -35.89
C ASP A 16 -30.26 12.54 -35.63
N THR A 17 -29.34 13.49 -35.80
CA THR A 17 -27.94 13.33 -35.40
C THR A 17 -27.85 13.54 -33.89
N HIS A 18 -28.28 12.52 -33.13
CA HIS A 18 -27.97 12.45 -31.71
C HIS A 18 -26.48 12.11 -31.56
N THR A 19 -25.63 13.13 -31.72
CA THR A 19 -24.23 13.05 -31.29
C THR A 19 -24.25 12.85 -29.78
N PRO A 20 -23.76 11.71 -29.24
CA PRO A 20 -23.70 11.52 -27.79
C PRO A 20 -22.84 12.65 -27.21
N PRO A 21 -23.23 13.25 -26.07
CA PRO A 21 -22.46 14.32 -25.46
C PRO A 21 -21.03 13.83 -25.27
N THR A 22 -20.06 14.61 -25.76
CA THR A 22 -18.63 14.36 -25.52
C THR A 22 -18.41 14.34 -24.01
N ARG A 23 -18.24 13.13 -23.45
CA ARG A 23 -17.97 12.96 -22.02
C ARG A 23 -16.68 13.69 -21.70
N GLY A 24 -16.71 14.62 -20.74
CA GLY A 24 -15.52 15.29 -20.23
C GLY A 24 -14.48 14.29 -19.67
N PRO A 25 -13.27 14.76 -19.34
CA PRO A 25 -12.26 13.88 -18.74
C PRO A 25 -12.81 13.25 -17.45
N LEU A 26 -12.51 11.98 -17.22
CA LEU A 26 -12.88 11.27 -15.99
C LEU A 26 -12.01 11.74 -14.82
N GLY A 27 -12.59 11.71 -13.62
CA GLY A 27 -11.86 11.84 -12.38
C GLY A 27 -11.12 10.55 -12.04
N ARG A 28 -10.16 10.66 -11.12
CA ARG A 28 -9.32 9.55 -10.66
C ARG A 28 -9.67 9.18 -9.23
N LEU A 29 -9.62 7.89 -8.92
CA LEU A 29 -9.75 7.39 -7.55
C LEU A 29 -8.35 7.25 -6.95
N ILE A 30 -7.94 8.22 -6.15
CA ILE A 30 -6.57 8.33 -5.64
C ILE A 30 -6.50 7.72 -4.23
N GLY A 31 -5.68 6.69 -4.04
CA GLY A 31 -5.37 6.16 -2.72
C GLY A 31 -4.36 7.06 -2.01
N VAL A 32 -4.80 7.79 -0.99
CA VAL A 32 -3.96 8.75 -0.25
C VAL A 32 -3.55 8.14 1.09
N SER A 33 -2.31 7.68 1.15
CA SER A 33 -1.74 7.08 2.36
C SER A 33 -1.31 8.15 3.36
N LEU A 34 -1.85 8.06 4.58
CA LEU A 34 -1.68 9.07 5.63
C LEU A 34 -0.54 8.75 6.61
N GLY A 35 0.08 7.58 6.49
CA GLY A 35 0.95 7.08 7.55
C GLY A 35 0.15 6.52 8.73
N PRO A 36 0.83 6.01 9.76
CA PRO A 36 0.25 5.04 10.68
C PRO A 36 -0.56 5.64 11.83
N GLY A 37 -0.44 6.94 12.09
CA GLY A 37 -1.14 7.60 13.18
C GLY A 37 -0.62 9.02 13.45
N ASP A 38 0.68 9.23 13.46
CA ASP A 38 1.28 10.57 13.64
C ASP A 38 1.10 11.41 12.35
N PRO A 39 0.42 12.57 12.40
CA PRO A 39 0.30 13.48 11.27
C PRO A 39 1.62 13.91 10.64
N GLY A 40 2.71 13.95 11.43
CA GLY A 40 4.05 14.26 10.94
C GLY A 40 4.62 13.24 9.95
N LEU A 41 4.01 12.06 9.86
CA LEU A 41 4.39 10.99 8.92
C LEU A 41 3.57 11.01 7.62
N ILE A 42 2.68 11.99 7.43
CA ILE A 42 2.02 12.22 6.14
C ILE A 42 3.08 12.71 5.15
N THR A 43 3.21 12.02 4.01
CA THR A 43 4.20 12.42 3.00
C THR A 43 3.80 13.74 2.33
N ARG A 44 4.79 14.49 1.82
CA ARG A 44 4.52 15.75 1.08
C ARG A 44 3.58 15.55 -0.11
N ALA A 45 3.65 14.39 -0.79
CA ALA A 45 2.77 14.06 -1.91
C ALA A 45 1.32 13.86 -1.46
N ALA A 46 1.11 13.14 -0.35
CA ALA A 46 -0.22 12.96 0.24
C ALA A 46 -0.77 14.30 0.75
N TRP A 47 0.05 15.08 1.46
CA TRP A 47 -0.30 16.41 1.95
C TRP A 47 -0.77 17.34 0.83
N ALA A 48 -0.06 17.35 -0.31
CA ALA A 48 -0.46 18.16 -1.47
C ALA A 48 -1.85 17.79 -2.02
N GLN A 49 -2.24 16.50 -2.00
CA GLN A 49 -3.60 16.11 -2.36
C GLN A 49 -4.62 16.54 -1.32
N LEU A 50 -4.30 16.47 -0.03
CA LEU A 50 -5.19 16.90 1.04
C LEU A 50 -5.45 18.42 0.98
N GLN A 51 -4.53 19.23 0.46
CA GLN A 51 -4.78 20.67 0.30
C GLN A 51 -5.81 21.01 -0.81
N ARG A 52 -6.20 20.05 -1.64
CA ARG A 52 -7.14 20.26 -2.74
C ARG A 52 -8.57 20.36 -2.24
N THR A 53 -9.25 21.45 -2.64
CA THR A 53 -10.67 21.68 -2.35
C THR A 53 -11.59 21.21 -3.48
N ASP A 54 -11.04 20.90 -4.65
CA ASP A 54 -11.76 20.41 -5.83
C ASP A 54 -12.04 18.89 -5.80
N ALA A 55 -11.33 18.15 -4.95
CA ALA A 55 -11.47 16.71 -4.83
C ALA A 55 -12.42 16.29 -3.70
N VAL A 56 -13.14 15.18 -3.88
CA VAL A 56 -13.98 14.60 -2.83
C VAL A 56 -13.13 13.78 -1.89
N TRP A 57 -13.27 13.97 -0.59
CA TRP A 57 -12.63 13.07 0.39
C TRP A 57 -13.54 11.91 0.74
N THR A 58 -13.00 10.70 0.74
CA THR A 58 -13.67 9.51 1.24
C THR A 58 -12.76 8.75 2.19
N TYR A 59 -13.34 8.12 3.21
CA TYR A 59 -12.56 7.42 4.23
C TYR A 59 -13.32 6.25 4.84
N PRO A 60 -12.63 5.14 5.17
CA PRO A 60 -13.28 3.91 5.62
C PRO A 60 -13.76 4.05 7.07
N ALA A 61 -14.95 3.52 7.35
CA ALA A 61 -15.40 3.24 8.72
C ALA A 61 -16.05 1.87 8.82
N ARG A 62 -15.97 1.27 10.01
CA ARG A 62 -16.64 0.00 10.31
C ARG A 62 -18.16 0.13 10.30
N SER A 63 -18.67 1.22 10.87
CA SER A 63 -20.08 1.48 11.07
C SER A 63 -20.34 2.97 11.18
N THR A 64 -21.60 3.39 11.10
CA THR A 64 -22.00 4.79 11.29
C THR A 64 -21.73 5.32 12.70
N LYS A 65 -21.51 4.43 13.67
CA LYS A 65 -21.24 4.77 15.08
C LYS A 65 -19.74 4.81 15.41
N THR A 66 -18.88 4.37 14.49
CA THR A 66 -17.44 4.28 14.73
C THR A 66 -16.73 5.29 13.85
N PRO A 67 -16.02 6.28 14.42
CA PRO A 67 -15.23 7.22 13.64
C PRO A 67 -14.20 6.50 12.77
N SER A 68 -13.86 7.11 11.64
CA SER A 68 -12.77 6.63 10.78
C SER A 68 -11.43 7.03 11.38
N TYR A 69 -10.51 6.08 11.50
CA TYR A 69 -9.16 6.36 11.99
C TYR A 69 -8.34 7.18 10.99
N ALA A 70 -8.50 6.92 9.68
CA ALA A 70 -7.90 7.75 8.64
C ALA A 70 -8.38 9.21 8.73
N PHE A 71 -9.68 9.42 9.01
CA PHE A 71 -10.21 10.76 9.20
C PHE A 71 -9.67 11.43 10.48
N ASP A 72 -9.54 10.69 11.59
CA ASP A 72 -8.92 11.20 12.81
C ASP A 72 -7.49 11.70 12.59
N ILE A 73 -6.68 11.02 11.77
CA ILE A 73 -5.32 11.45 11.45
C ILE A 73 -5.32 12.83 10.79
N VAL A 74 -6.16 13.07 9.77
CA VAL A 74 -6.22 14.38 9.10
C VAL A 74 -6.81 15.47 9.99
N GLN A 75 -7.73 15.12 10.89
CA GLN A 75 -8.23 16.06 11.91
C GLN A 75 -7.12 16.48 12.88
N ARG A 76 -6.33 15.53 13.39
CA ARG A 76 -5.16 15.83 14.24
C ARG A 76 -4.05 16.58 13.49
N ALA A 77 -4.01 16.46 12.16
CA ALA A 77 -3.13 17.26 11.30
C ALA A 77 -3.56 18.73 11.16
N GLY A 78 -4.75 19.10 11.66
CA GLY A 78 -5.31 20.44 11.48
C GLY A 78 -5.85 20.71 10.07
N LEU A 79 -6.08 19.66 9.28
CA LEU A 79 -6.61 19.79 7.92
C LEU A 79 -8.14 19.89 7.94
N ALA A 80 -8.67 20.94 7.32
CA ALA A 80 -10.10 21.07 7.10
C ALA A 80 -10.53 20.18 5.93
N PRO A 81 -11.54 19.31 6.07
CA PRO A 81 -12.06 18.56 4.94
C PRO A 81 -12.72 19.50 3.92
N PRO A 82 -12.69 19.16 2.61
CA PRO A 82 -13.43 19.91 1.59
C PRO A 82 -14.92 19.80 1.84
N ALA A 83 -15.73 20.69 1.25
CA ALA A 83 -17.19 20.70 1.42
C ALA A 83 -17.85 19.35 1.06
N THR A 84 -17.25 18.62 0.11
CA THR A 84 -17.66 17.27 -0.26
C THR A 84 -16.72 16.23 0.36
N HIS A 85 -17.16 15.63 1.45
CA HIS A 85 -16.47 14.50 2.06
C HIS A 85 -17.48 13.47 2.58
N GLN A 86 -17.12 12.18 2.55
CA GLN A 86 -18.05 11.12 2.95
C GLN A 86 -17.36 9.87 3.52
N THR A 87 -17.95 9.34 4.58
CA THR A 87 -17.59 8.03 5.11
C THR A 87 -18.08 6.90 4.20
N LEU A 88 -17.20 5.93 3.90
CA LEU A 88 -17.55 4.69 3.21
C LEU A 88 -17.55 3.52 4.21
N LEU A 89 -18.62 2.73 4.21
CA LEU A 89 -18.83 1.67 5.20
C LEU A 89 -18.26 0.32 4.73
N PHE A 90 -17.33 -0.23 5.51
CA PHE A 90 -16.73 -1.54 5.28
C PHE A 90 -16.93 -2.44 6.50
N PRO A 91 -17.87 -3.41 6.44
CA PRO A 91 -18.16 -4.26 7.59
C PRO A 91 -16.98 -5.20 7.87
N MET A 92 -16.69 -5.44 9.14
CA MET A 92 -15.70 -6.44 9.55
C MET A 92 -16.37 -7.81 9.62
N THR A 93 -16.30 -8.56 8.53
CA THR A 93 -16.87 -9.90 8.39
C THR A 93 -16.02 -10.76 7.47
N HIS A 94 -16.08 -12.07 7.64
CA HIS A 94 -15.46 -13.06 6.73
C HIS A 94 -16.43 -13.52 5.64
N ASP A 95 -17.68 -13.07 5.68
CA ASP A 95 -18.71 -13.38 4.69
C ASP A 95 -18.41 -12.63 3.38
N GLY A 96 -17.97 -13.38 2.37
CA GLY A 96 -17.56 -12.86 1.07
C GLY A 96 -18.68 -12.09 0.35
N ASP A 97 -19.92 -12.53 0.46
CA ASP A 97 -21.06 -11.88 -0.20
C ASP A 97 -21.40 -10.54 0.46
N LYS A 98 -21.35 -10.48 1.80
CA LYS A 98 -21.53 -9.22 2.53
C LYS A 98 -20.44 -8.21 2.19
N LEU A 99 -19.19 -8.67 2.07
CA LEU A 99 -18.07 -7.84 1.66
C LEU A 99 -18.23 -7.35 0.21
N ALA A 100 -18.55 -8.24 -0.74
CA ALA A 100 -18.79 -7.88 -2.13
C ALA A 100 -19.88 -6.81 -2.29
N ARG A 101 -21.02 -6.99 -1.61
CA ARG A 101 -22.09 -5.98 -1.58
C ARG A 101 -21.63 -4.65 -0.96
N ALA A 102 -20.76 -4.67 0.05
CA ALA A 102 -20.24 -3.46 0.66
C ALA A 102 -19.29 -2.70 -0.29
N TRP A 103 -18.39 -3.41 -0.98
CA TRP A 103 -17.51 -2.81 -1.98
C TRP A 103 -18.29 -2.24 -3.16
N MET A 104 -19.35 -2.94 -3.60
CA MET A 104 -20.23 -2.45 -4.65
C MET A 104 -20.92 -1.15 -4.26
N ARG A 105 -21.55 -1.08 -3.08
CA ARG A 105 -22.16 0.17 -2.58
C ARG A 105 -21.15 1.32 -2.45
N ALA A 106 -19.93 1.02 -1.99
CA ALA A 106 -18.88 2.03 -1.89
C ALA A 106 -18.47 2.55 -3.28
N ALA A 107 -18.38 1.67 -4.28
CA ALA A 107 -18.10 2.04 -5.66
C ALA A 107 -19.25 2.86 -6.28
N ASP A 108 -20.51 2.47 -6.08
CA ASP A 108 -21.69 3.23 -6.51
C ASP A 108 -21.73 4.65 -5.91
N THR A 109 -21.17 4.82 -4.72
CA THR A 109 -21.08 6.13 -4.05
C THR A 109 -20.06 7.03 -4.75
N VAL A 110 -18.91 6.48 -5.16
CA VAL A 110 -17.82 7.29 -5.74
C VAL A 110 -17.88 7.46 -7.25
N LEU A 111 -18.54 6.53 -7.95
CA LEU A 111 -18.59 6.49 -9.40
C LEU A 111 -19.21 7.76 -10.03
N PRO A 112 -20.29 8.35 -9.48
CA PRO A 112 -20.86 9.58 -10.04
C PRO A 112 -19.88 10.76 -10.05
N TRP A 113 -19.08 10.94 -9.00
CA TRP A 113 -18.05 11.99 -8.97
C TRP A 113 -16.96 11.74 -10.02
N LEU A 114 -16.49 10.50 -10.10
CA LEU A 114 -15.47 10.10 -11.07
C LEU A 114 -15.95 10.29 -12.51
N GLN A 115 -17.21 9.92 -12.80
CA GLN A 115 -17.82 10.10 -14.12
C GLN A 115 -18.07 11.57 -14.48
N ALA A 116 -18.26 12.43 -13.47
CA ALA A 116 -18.37 13.87 -13.63
C ALA A 116 -17.00 14.58 -13.77
N GLY A 117 -15.89 13.85 -13.77
CA GLY A 117 -14.54 14.42 -13.90
C GLY A 117 -13.91 14.86 -12.59
N GLN A 118 -14.53 14.55 -11.45
CA GLN A 118 -14.06 14.96 -10.14
C GLN A 118 -13.19 13.86 -9.51
N ASP A 119 -11.98 14.21 -9.08
CA ASP A 119 -11.10 13.30 -8.36
C ASP A 119 -11.70 12.92 -7.00
N VAL A 120 -11.56 11.65 -6.63
CA VAL A 120 -11.95 11.13 -5.31
C VAL A 120 -10.69 10.67 -4.58
N LEU A 121 -10.40 11.31 -3.45
CA LEU A 121 -9.32 10.90 -2.55
C LEU A 121 -9.88 9.88 -1.56
N PHE A 122 -9.38 8.65 -1.61
CA PHE A 122 -9.66 7.65 -0.59
C PHE A 122 -8.53 7.66 0.43
N LEU A 123 -8.83 8.14 1.64
CA LEU A 123 -7.85 8.28 2.72
C LEU A 123 -7.59 6.92 3.39
N VAL A 124 -6.32 6.61 3.61
CA VAL A 124 -5.88 5.31 4.14
C VAL A 124 -4.91 5.50 5.29
N GLU A 125 -5.16 4.85 6.42
CA GLU A 125 -4.16 4.71 7.48
C GLU A 125 -3.03 3.75 7.05
N GLY A 126 -1.79 4.12 7.36
CA GLY A 126 -0.59 3.40 6.91
C GLY A 126 -0.31 3.66 5.44
N ASP A 127 -0.31 2.59 4.64
CA ASP A 127 -0.02 2.60 3.22
C ASP A 127 -1.10 1.86 2.42
N ALA A 128 -1.63 2.50 1.37
CA ALA A 128 -2.73 1.99 0.57
C ALA A 128 -2.40 0.75 -0.27
N SER A 129 -1.12 0.40 -0.43
CA SER A 129 -0.68 -0.84 -1.07
C SER A 129 -0.52 -2.01 -0.09
N THR A 130 -0.55 -1.75 1.22
CA THR A 130 -0.22 -2.72 2.27
C THR A 130 -1.42 -3.06 3.15
N TYR A 131 -2.08 -4.20 2.89
CA TYR A 131 -3.21 -4.72 3.69
C TYR A 131 -4.39 -3.75 3.91
N ALA A 132 -4.57 -2.81 2.98
CA ALA A 132 -5.59 -1.77 3.01
C ALA A 132 -6.87 -2.14 2.26
N THR A 133 -8.00 -1.57 2.68
CA THR A 133 -9.32 -1.76 2.03
C THR A 133 -9.37 -1.12 0.63
N PHE A 134 -8.53 -0.12 0.36
CA PHE A 134 -8.49 0.62 -0.91
C PHE A 134 -8.42 -0.29 -2.13
N GLY A 135 -7.59 -1.34 -2.10
CA GLY A 135 -7.43 -2.26 -3.23
C GLY A 135 -8.73 -2.97 -3.65
N HIS A 136 -9.66 -3.20 -2.71
CA HIS A 136 -10.97 -3.78 -3.04
C HIS A 136 -11.88 -2.76 -3.74
N LEU A 137 -11.91 -1.52 -3.25
CA LEU A 137 -12.67 -0.43 -3.89
C LEU A 137 -12.13 -0.15 -5.30
N ALA A 138 -10.80 0.01 -5.44
CA ALA A 138 -10.15 0.27 -6.71
C ALA A 138 -10.46 -0.81 -7.76
N ARG A 139 -10.42 -2.09 -7.38
CA ARG A 139 -10.79 -3.19 -8.28
C ARG A 139 -12.26 -3.14 -8.68
N THR A 140 -13.14 -2.84 -7.73
CA THR A 140 -14.59 -2.75 -7.99
C THR A 140 -14.90 -1.59 -8.94
N VAL A 141 -14.32 -0.41 -8.70
CA VAL A 141 -14.49 0.76 -9.58
C VAL A 141 -13.97 0.48 -10.99
N ARG A 142 -12.78 -0.12 -11.14
CA ARG A 142 -12.25 -0.48 -12.47
C ARG A 142 -13.07 -1.55 -13.18
N ALA A 143 -13.72 -2.45 -12.44
CA ALA A 143 -14.61 -3.44 -13.02
C ALA A 143 -15.89 -2.79 -13.60
N LEU A 144 -16.34 -1.67 -13.02
CA LEU A 144 -17.50 -0.91 -13.50
C LEU A 144 -17.13 0.06 -14.63
N ASP A 145 -15.95 0.68 -14.57
CA ASP A 145 -15.41 1.54 -15.62
C ASP A 145 -13.88 1.44 -15.68
N ALA A 146 -13.38 0.63 -16.62
CA ALA A 146 -11.95 0.35 -16.76
C ALA A 146 -11.08 1.57 -17.13
N ARG A 147 -11.71 2.67 -17.54
CA ARG A 147 -11.05 3.92 -17.94
C ARG A 147 -10.66 4.77 -16.73
N ILE A 148 -11.25 4.51 -15.56
CA ILE A 148 -10.92 5.25 -14.33
C ILE A 148 -9.53 4.84 -13.84
N GLU A 149 -8.65 5.83 -13.67
CA GLU A 149 -7.34 5.62 -13.10
C GLU A 149 -7.41 5.51 -11.57
N VAL A 150 -6.53 4.69 -11.00
CA VAL A 150 -6.47 4.39 -9.56
C VAL A 150 -5.06 4.59 -8.98
N PRO A 151 -4.45 5.79 -9.10
CA PRO A 151 -3.10 6.00 -8.59
C PRO A 151 -3.04 5.86 -7.06
N VAL A 152 -1.92 5.34 -6.56
CA VAL A 152 -1.64 5.22 -5.13
C VAL A 152 -0.48 6.11 -4.76
N ILE A 153 -0.67 6.93 -3.72
CA ILE A 153 0.40 7.69 -3.09
C ILE A 153 0.90 6.85 -1.91
N ALA A 154 2.18 6.50 -1.92
CA ALA A 154 2.80 5.70 -0.87
C ALA A 154 2.83 6.43 0.48
N GLY A 155 2.73 5.67 1.56
CA GLY A 155 2.78 6.16 2.93
C GLY A 155 3.74 5.39 3.83
N VAL A 156 3.93 5.92 5.04
CA VAL A 156 4.74 5.24 6.05
C VAL A 156 3.93 4.09 6.65
N ASN A 157 4.49 2.89 6.63
CA ASN A 157 3.85 1.73 7.23
C ASN A 157 3.94 1.76 8.77
N ALA A 158 2.94 1.16 9.44
CA ALA A 158 2.91 1.09 10.90
C ALA A 158 4.11 0.33 11.48
N PHE A 159 4.53 -0.77 10.84
CA PHE A 159 5.67 -1.55 11.32
C PHE A 159 7.01 -0.83 11.14
N THR A 160 7.18 -0.04 10.07
CA THR A 160 8.39 0.79 9.89
C THR A 160 8.45 1.91 10.92
N ALA A 161 7.33 2.59 11.16
CA ALA A 161 7.25 3.65 12.16
C ALA A 161 7.45 3.10 13.58
N ALA A 162 6.83 1.97 13.91
CA ALA A 162 7.02 1.31 15.20
C ALA A 162 8.49 0.97 15.44
N CYS A 163 9.18 0.39 14.45
CA CYS A 163 10.62 0.11 14.55
C CYS A 163 11.44 1.38 14.77
N ALA A 164 11.21 2.42 13.96
CA ALA A 164 11.93 3.70 14.04
C ALA A 164 11.76 4.40 15.39
N THR A 165 10.52 4.56 15.87
CA THR A 165 10.22 5.21 17.15
C THR A 165 10.80 4.45 18.34
N ARG A 166 10.94 3.13 18.22
CA ARG A 166 11.47 2.26 19.29
C ARG A 166 12.98 2.04 19.21
N GLY A 167 13.68 2.69 18.28
CA GLY A 167 15.12 2.52 18.09
C GLY A 167 15.52 1.09 17.71
N MET A 168 14.60 0.34 17.11
CA MET A 168 14.83 -1.04 16.67
C MET A 168 14.95 -1.06 15.14
N PRO A 169 16.02 -1.62 14.56
CA PRO A 169 16.09 -1.80 13.12
C PRO A 169 15.05 -2.82 12.66
N LEU A 170 14.29 -2.52 11.60
CA LEU A 170 13.37 -3.49 11.01
C LEU A 170 14.14 -4.66 10.37
N ALA A 171 15.27 -4.38 9.73
CA ALA A 171 16.24 -5.33 9.21
C ALA A 171 17.64 -4.72 9.21
N GLU A 172 18.65 -5.56 9.38
CA GLU A 172 20.06 -5.23 9.20
C GLU A 172 20.73 -6.15 8.17
N GLN A 173 21.65 -5.60 7.37
CA GLN A 173 22.48 -6.35 6.41
C GLN A 173 21.69 -7.30 5.48
N ASP A 174 21.71 -8.60 5.78
CA ASP A 174 21.08 -9.71 5.06
C ASP A 174 19.87 -10.31 5.80
N ASP A 175 19.30 -9.56 6.76
CA ASP A 175 18.05 -9.91 7.42
C ASP A 175 16.91 -10.12 6.43
N THR A 176 16.20 -11.20 6.64
CA THR A 176 14.96 -11.52 5.95
C THR A 176 13.77 -11.12 6.82
N ILE A 177 12.77 -10.46 6.21
CA ILE A 177 11.56 -10.01 6.90
C ILE A 177 10.32 -10.67 6.28
N ALA A 178 9.40 -11.15 7.12
CA ALA A 178 8.05 -11.47 6.70
C ALA A 178 7.04 -10.53 7.38
N ILE A 179 6.11 -9.99 6.59
CA ILE A 179 5.01 -9.15 7.08
C ILE A 179 3.70 -9.90 6.89
N VAL A 180 3.09 -10.34 8.00
CA VAL A 180 2.05 -11.36 8.01
C VAL A 180 0.84 -10.89 8.82
N PRO A 181 -0.38 -10.94 8.28
CA PRO A 181 -1.60 -10.82 9.07
C PRO A 181 -1.67 -11.95 10.09
N ALA A 182 -1.80 -11.61 11.37
CA ALA A 182 -1.91 -12.59 12.45
C ALA A 182 -3.12 -13.52 12.25
N ALA A 183 -4.15 -13.08 11.53
CA ALA A 183 -5.34 -13.88 11.20
C ALA A 183 -5.02 -15.24 10.53
N TYR A 184 -3.82 -15.45 9.98
CA TYR A 184 -3.38 -16.76 9.48
C TYR A 184 -3.09 -17.80 10.57
N GLY A 185 -3.12 -17.43 11.85
CA GLY A 185 -2.96 -18.35 12.97
C GLY A 185 -1.51 -18.56 13.41
N VAL A 186 -1.33 -18.99 14.65
CA VAL A 186 0.00 -19.28 15.24
C VAL A 186 0.74 -20.37 14.46
N SER A 187 0.03 -21.36 13.89
CA SER A 187 0.65 -22.40 13.08
C SER A 187 1.32 -21.86 11.82
N ALA A 188 0.77 -20.82 11.19
CA ALA A 188 1.40 -20.17 10.05
C ALA A 188 2.64 -19.38 10.47
N VAL A 189 2.57 -18.67 11.61
CA VAL A 189 3.71 -17.94 12.18
C VAL A 189 4.85 -18.90 12.50
N ASP A 190 4.55 -20.03 13.13
CA ASP A 190 5.54 -21.04 13.51
C ASP A 190 6.28 -21.63 12.30
N ARG A 191 5.57 -21.84 11.18
CA ARG A 191 6.18 -22.30 9.92
C ARG A 191 7.13 -21.28 9.29
N LEU A 192 6.89 -19.99 9.48
CA LEU A 192 7.73 -18.92 8.91
C LEU A 192 8.95 -18.63 9.77
N LEU A 193 8.89 -18.90 11.09
CA LEU A 193 9.97 -18.57 12.02
C LEU A 193 11.36 -19.05 11.56
N PRO A 194 11.56 -20.30 11.06
CA PRO A 194 12.89 -20.76 10.65
C PRO A 194 13.50 -19.99 9.47
N ASP A 195 12.67 -19.40 8.61
CA ASP A 195 13.11 -18.80 7.35
C ASP A 195 13.39 -17.31 7.46
N PHE A 196 12.88 -16.63 8.50
CA PHE A 196 12.90 -15.17 8.63
C PHE A 196 13.57 -14.68 9.92
N ASP A 197 14.34 -13.60 9.81
CA ASP A 197 15.00 -12.93 10.94
C ASP A 197 14.02 -12.02 11.70
N THR A 198 13.05 -11.45 10.98
CA THR A 198 12.01 -10.61 11.56
C THR A 198 10.63 -11.03 11.07
N LEU A 199 9.73 -11.31 12.01
CA LEU A 199 8.30 -11.46 11.72
C LEU A 199 7.55 -10.22 12.21
N VAL A 200 6.93 -9.50 11.28
CA VAL A 200 5.97 -8.44 11.58
C VAL A 200 4.58 -9.07 11.52
N LEU A 201 3.94 -9.20 12.68
CA LEU A 201 2.59 -9.73 12.81
C LEU A 201 1.60 -8.57 12.89
N MET A 202 0.74 -8.45 11.88
CA MET A 202 -0.25 -7.37 11.76
C MET A 202 -1.60 -7.79 12.34
N LYS A 203 -2.32 -6.88 12.99
CA LYS A 203 -3.69 -7.07 13.49
C LYS A 203 -3.77 -8.22 14.51
N VAL A 204 -2.87 -8.22 15.49
CA VAL A 204 -2.64 -9.33 16.45
C VAL A 204 -3.77 -9.55 17.46
N LYS A 205 -4.69 -8.59 17.61
CA LYS A 205 -5.84 -8.66 18.52
C LYS A 205 -6.51 -10.04 18.64
N PRO A 206 -6.88 -10.76 17.55
CA PRO A 206 -7.64 -12.00 17.65
C PRO A 206 -6.86 -13.18 18.26
N LEU A 207 -5.52 -13.10 18.30
CA LEU A 207 -4.64 -14.20 18.71
C LEU A 207 -3.67 -13.76 19.81
N MET A 208 -4.00 -12.72 20.56
CA MET A 208 -3.08 -12.12 21.53
C MET A 208 -2.53 -13.17 22.51
N ASP A 209 -3.43 -13.87 23.20
CA ASP A 209 -3.06 -14.83 24.23
C ASP A 209 -2.30 -16.04 23.63
N ASP A 210 -2.75 -16.55 22.48
CA ASP A 210 -2.10 -17.66 21.76
C ASP A 210 -0.70 -17.29 21.26
N LEU A 211 -0.49 -16.03 20.85
CA LEU A 211 0.80 -15.51 20.42
C LEU A 211 1.75 -15.37 21.61
N ILE A 212 1.29 -14.87 22.76
CA ILE A 212 2.11 -14.77 23.98
C ILE A 212 2.54 -16.18 24.42
N ASP A 213 1.60 -17.12 24.47
CA ASP A 213 1.85 -18.54 24.71
C ASP A 213 2.93 -19.12 23.80
N TRP A 214 2.84 -18.81 22.51
CA TRP A 214 3.80 -19.26 21.51
C TRP A 214 5.18 -18.63 21.71
N LEU A 215 5.24 -17.33 22.00
CA LEU A 215 6.49 -16.62 22.30
C LEU A 215 7.17 -17.17 23.56
N GLU A 216 6.41 -17.47 24.61
CA GLU A 216 6.91 -18.09 25.84
C GLU A 216 7.55 -19.45 25.55
N ARG A 217 6.83 -20.33 24.85
CA ARG A 217 7.34 -21.67 24.49
C ARG A 217 8.60 -21.62 23.62
N ARG A 218 8.74 -20.58 22.79
CA ARG A 218 9.88 -20.39 21.89
C ARG A 218 11.00 -19.57 22.52
N GLY A 219 10.84 -19.02 23.73
CA GLY A 219 11.81 -18.13 24.36
C GLY A 219 11.98 -16.79 23.64
N LEU A 220 11.00 -16.36 22.84
CA LEU A 220 11.07 -15.17 21.98
C LEU A 220 10.50 -13.90 22.62
N LEU A 221 9.97 -13.99 23.85
CA LEU A 221 9.47 -12.81 24.58
C LEU A 221 10.51 -11.67 24.60
N PRO A 222 11.78 -11.87 25.01
CA PRO A 222 12.77 -10.79 25.08
C PRO A 222 13.04 -10.09 23.75
N ASN A 223 12.74 -10.76 22.64
CA ASN A 223 12.98 -10.30 21.28
C ASN A 223 11.71 -9.80 20.58
N THR A 224 10.62 -9.58 21.33
CA THR A 224 9.34 -9.17 20.78
C THR A 224 8.87 -7.84 21.34
N GLN A 225 8.33 -7.00 20.46
CA GLN A 225 7.63 -5.78 20.82
C GLN A 225 6.20 -5.82 20.31
N PHE A 226 5.25 -5.52 21.18
CA PHE A 226 3.87 -5.21 20.84
C PHE A 226 3.72 -3.70 20.77
N ILE A 227 3.08 -3.22 19.68
CA ILE A 227 2.74 -1.82 19.51
C ILE A 227 1.30 -1.71 19.03
N GLU A 228 0.55 -0.84 19.66
CA GLU A 228 -0.84 -0.52 19.37
C GLU A 228 -0.99 0.97 19.07
N ARG A 229 -1.68 1.28 17.96
CA ARG A 229 -1.97 2.64 17.50
C ARG A 229 -0.71 3.50 17.34
N VAL A 230 0.24 2.99 16.57
CA VAL A 230 1.55 3.62 16.29
C VAL A 230 1.41 5.11 15.93
N GLY A 231 2.05 5.99 16.70
CA GLY A 231 2.05 7.45 16.50
C GLY A 231 0.75 8.17 16.92
N ALA A 232 -0.24 7.46 17.46
CA ALA A 232 -1.42 8.09 18.03
C ALA A 232 -1.15 8.60 19.46
N PRO A 233 -1.94 9.58 19.97
CA PRO A 233 -1.82 10.04 21.36
C PRO A 233 -2.04 8.94 22.40
N ASP A 234 -2.82 7.91 22.04
CA ASP A 234 -3.10 6.73 22.86
C ASP A 234 -2.30 5.49 22.42
N GLU A 235 -1.10 5.70 21.85
CA GLU A 235 -0.16 4.61 21.55
C GLU A 235 0.15 3.80 22.82
N ARG A 236 0.12 2.47 22.70
CA ARG A 236 0.56 1.56 23.76
C ARG A 236 1.66 0.65 23.23
N CYS A 237 2.77 0.60 23.95
CA CYS A 237 3.90 -0.28 23.67
C CYS A 237 4.18 -1.19 24.87
N VAL A 238 4.36 -2.48 24.61
CA VAL A 238 4.79 -3.48 25.61
C VAL A 238 5.85 -4.36 24.97
N ALA A 239 6.93 -4.63 25.68
CA ALA A 239 8.05 -5.38 25.12
C ALA A 239 8.49 -6.50 26.06
N GLY A 240 9.17 -7.50 25.51
CA GLY A 240 9.92 -8.41 26.34
C GLY A 240 9.04 -9.28 27.23
N THR A 241 9.52 -9.45 28.46
CA THR A 241 8.88 -10.21 29.53
C THR A 241 7.60 -9.57 30.08
N ASP A 242 7.26 -8.35 29.66
CA ASP A 242 6.03 -7.67 30.11
C ASP A 242 4.82 -8.02 29.23
N LEU A 243 5.04 -8.64 28.05
CA LEU A 243 3.97 -9.05 27.13
C LEU A 243 2.88 -9.92 27.78
N PRO A 244 3.16 -10.87 28.71
CA PRO A 244 2.13 -11.63 29.40
C PRO A 244 1.10 -10.77 30.14
N ALA A 245 1.42 -9.54 30.53
CA ALA A 245 0.47 -8.62 31.14
C ALA A 245 -0.65 -8.17 30.18
N LEU A 246 -0.50 -8.39 28.86
CA LEU A 246 -1.53 -8.10 27.87
C LEU A 246 -2.63 -9.17 27.78
N ARG A 247 -2.45 -10.33 28.42
CA ARG A 247 -3.42 -11.43 28.39
C ARG A 247 -4.79 -11.00 28.89
N GLY A 248 -5.83 -11.34 28.14
CA GLY A 248 -7.21 -10.95 28.49
C GLY A 248 -7.48 -9.44 28.47
N THR A 249 -6.52 -8.60 28.11
CA THR A 249 -6.74 -7.15 27.99
C THR A 249 -7.43 -6.80 26.68
N LYS A 250 -8.10 -5.64 26.65
CA LYS A 250 -8.63 -5.13 25.39
C LYS A 250 -7.47 -4.62 24.53
N VAL A 251 -7.43 -5.10 23.28
CA VAL A 251 -6.48 -4.68 22.26
C VAL A 251 -7.24 -4.17 21.03
N SER A 252 -6.72 -3.12 20.41
CA SER A 252 -7.20 -2.51 19.18
C SER A 252 -6.88 -3.37 17.98
N TYR A 253 -7.69 -3.22 16.93
CA TYR A 253 -7.39 -3.81 15.62
C TYR A 253 -6.09 -3.24 15.02
N LEU A 254 -5.77 -1.98 15.34
CA LEU A 254 -4.54 -1.30 14.93
C LEU A 254 -3.37 -1.68 15.85
N SER A 255 -3.13 -2.98 15.99
CA SER A 255 -2.05 -3.55 16.78
C SER A 255 -1.15 -4.41 15.92
N LEU A 256 0.14 -4.43 16.26
CA LEU A 256 1.13 -5.28 15.62
C LEU A 256 2.12 -5.83 16.66
N MET A 257 2.79 -6.91 16.30
CA MET A 257 3.99 -7.37 16.99
C MET A 257 5.16 -7.42 16.02
N VAL A 258 6.35 -7.04 16.48
CA VAL A 258 7.60 -7.28 15.77
C VAL A 258 8.39 -8.30 16.58
N VAL A 259 8.58 -9.47 16.00
CA VAL A 259 9.32 -10.60 16.61
C VAL A 259 10.65 -10.70 15.90
N LYS A 260 11.76 -10.54 16.63
CA LYS A 260 13.10 -10.83 16.15
C LYS A 260 13.46 -12.26 16.47
N ASN A 261 13.94 -13.02 15.48
CA ASN A 261 14.36 -14.40 15.64
C ASN A 261 15.90 -14.49 15.73
N PRO A 262 16.49 -14.46 16.94
CA PRO A 262 17.95 -14.61 17.10
C PRO A 262 18.44 -16.03 16.78
N HIS A 263 17.54 -17.00 16.62
CA HIS A 263 17.86 -18.41 16.43
C HIS A 263 17.80 -18.86 14.97
N ARG A 264 17.63 -17.92 14.02
CA ARG A 264 17.59 -18.25 12.60
C ARG A 264 18.95 -18.79 12.15
N ILE A 265 18.94 -20.01 11.61
CA ILE A 265 20.13 -20.62 11.02
C ILE A 265 20.29 -20.06 9.60
N ARG A 266 21.34 -19.27 9.38
CA ARG A 266 21.65 -18.70 8.06
C ARG A 266 22.50 -19.66 7.23
N GLY A 267 22.20 -19.77 5.94
CA GLY A 267 23.06 -20.46 4.98
C GLY A 267 24.35 -19.68 4.66
N GLU A 268 25.30 -20.32 3.98
CA GLU A 268 26.52 -19.65 3.53
C GLU A 268 26.20 -18.49 2.57
N ARG A 269 26.78 -17.31 2.84
CA ARG A 269 26.64 -16.15 1.96
C ARG A 269 27.50 -16.33 0.72
N ILE A 270 26.87 -16.41 -0.45
CA ILE A 270 27.57 -16.34 -1.74
C ILE A 270 28.03 -14.88 -1.95
N LYS A 271 29.29 -14.59 -1.61
CA LYS A 271 29.91 -13.29 -1.90
C LYS A 271 30.28 -13.20 -3.38
N GLY A 272 29.34 -12.79 -4.21
CA GLY A 272 29.58 -12.49 -5.61
C GLY A 272 30.32 -11.15 -5.77
N CYS A 273 31.65 -11.13 -5.67
CA CYS A 273 32.40 -10.14 -6.43
C CYS A 273 32.25 -10.52 -7.90
N LEU A 274 31.64 -9.65 -8.69
CA LEU A 274 31.69 -9.73 -10.16
C LEU A 274 33.15 -9.99 -10.55
N LYS A 275 33.45 -11.20 -11.04
CA LYS A 275 34.73 -11.45 -11.70
C LYS A 275 34.78 -10.47 -12.86
N LYS A 276 35.69 -9.50 -12.77
CA LYS A 276 35.95 -8.55 -13.85
C LYS A 276 36.54 -9.36 -15.00
N THR A 277 35.71 -9.77 -15.95
CA THR A 277 36.18 -10.34 -17.21
C THR A 277 36.91 -9.21 -17.94
N LEU A 278 38.24 -9.24 -17.91
CA LEU A 278 39.06 -8.37 -18.73
C LEU A 278 38.83 -8.77 -20.21
N PRO A 279 38.60 -7.82 -21.13
CA PRO A 279 38.54 -8.15 -22.55
C PRO A 279 39.89 -8.71 -22.98
N ALA A 280 39.88 -9.82 -23.73
CA ALA A 280 41.07 -10.35 -24.37
C ALA A 280 41.68 -9.26 -25.27
N ALA A 281 42.97 -8.99 -25.10
CA ALA A 281 43.71 -8.08 -25.95
C ALA A 281 43.66 -8.60 -27.40
N SER A 282 43.08 -7.80 -28.31
CA SER A 282 43.19 -8.04 -29.74
C SER A 282 44.63 -7.77 -30.16
N THR A 283 45.36 -8.81 -30.53
CA THR A 283 46.63 -8.69 -31.25
C THR A 283 46.33 -8.18 -32.66
N ALA A 284 46.39 -6.86 -32.85
CA ALA A 284 46.51 -6.28 -34.18
C ALA A 284 48.00 -6.33 -34.57
N SER A 285 48.28 -7.08 -35.62
CA SER A 285 49.56 -7.16 -36.32
C SER A 285 49.99 -5.77 -36.82
N VAL A 286 51.11 -5.26 -36.33
CA VAL A 286 51.80 -4.11 -36.96
C VAL A 286 52.86 -4.68 -37.89
N VAL A 287 52.74 -4.27 -39.15
CA VAL A 287 53.58 -4.62 -40.28
C VAL A 287 54.93 -3.91 -40.16
N ASP A 288 55.94 -4.68 -40.50
CA ASP A 288 57.37 -4.40 -40.64
C ASP A 288 57.69 -3.12 -41.43
N GLN A 289 58.57 -2.26 -40.90
CA GLN A 289 59.35 -1.29 -41.67
C GLN A 289 60.78 -1.19 -41.10
N PRO A 290 61.82 -1.18 -41.95
CA PRO A 290 63.21 -1.34 -41.50
C PRO A 290 63.90 -0.03 -41.14
N LEU A 291 64.97 -0.20 -40.36
CA LEU A 291 65.94 0.75 -39.83
C LEU A 291 66.46 1.80 -40.83
N SER A 292 66.70 3.00 -40.32
CA SER A 292 67.80 3.85 -40.75
C SER A 292 68.39 4.65 -39.57
N ASP A 293 69.61 4.27 -39.21
CA ASP A 293 70.77 5.05 -38.77
C ASP A 293 70.66 6.08 -37.62
N GLU A 294 71.31 5.71 -36.52
CA GLU A 294 71.94 6.56 -35.51
C GLU A 294 73.09 7.41 -36.11
N PRO A 295 73.51 8.56 -35.52
CA PRO A 295 74.37 8.48 -34.33
C PRO A 295 74.33 9.64 -33.30
N GLU A 296 74.81 9.27 -32.10
CA GLU A 296 75.78 9.96 -31.23
C GLU A 296 75.40 11.15 -30.32
N LEU A 297 75.61 10.87 -29.03
CA LEU A 297 76.48 11.56 -28.04
C LEU A 297 75.91 12.63 -27.08
N ALA A 298 76.02 12.23 -25.81
CA ALA A 298 76.59 12.95 -24.66
C ALA A 298 75.90 14.22 -24.14
N GLU A 299 75.32 14.15 -22.93
CA GLU A 299 76.01 14.33 -21.63
C GLU A 299 75.22 13.64 -20.50
#